data_AF-A0A150H039-F1
#
_entry.id   AF-A0A150H039-F1
#
_cell.length_a   1.000
_cell.length_b   1.000
_cell.length_c   1.000
_cell.angle_alpha   90.00
_cell.angle_beta   90.00
_cell.angle_gamma   90.00
#
_symmetry.space_group_name_H-M   'P 1'
#
loop_
_entity.id
_entity.type
_entity.pdbx_description
1 polymer ?
#
loop_
_entity_poly.entity_id
_entity_poly.type
_entity_poly.pdbx_seq_one_letter_code
_entity_poly.pdbx_strand_id
1 'polypeptide(L)'
;MKTNALAQTKIRTRGLRTLLLLLLASSAGVSLGNPQHWAAAIAAAASTNISPAAPSSQKLRGPNPKPLQPKEYKRADLAITFPTDGPRSVLVEASRSWRSDIRTHIVAGPAAEVHVRSLKAQGAHRGETFTKLPDFPGYPKALRAALTPLLALGALGAGKFKWLLYGDDDTIWVIPAVLRLLNAAGLNADEPHMLSDYLIQLPDAARPVHSTVTDFVEDPRCRPCPKGQKFCPCRLPPKCTQPDHWAFHNCTFKARLLPYGGVGIIYSVGMLRLLAQNPQFFPSLVFKDVHRREPWGDRVVADAPRIKGFGFTRFQAARAPGVNCSRLFGTFSGFNERSGLEKIATKLQDAAKHQPVNLRATLSMHVRTGPLLEGKRNLVKDYLPYYHKIVRSLYQLHENSTGSDIPALRFP
;
A
#
# COMPACT_ATOMS: atom_id res chain seq x y z
N MET A 1 29.01 -27.91 -21.58
CA MET A 1 27.80 -27.05 -21.43
C MET A 1 26.70 -27.86 -20.75
N LYS A 2 25.95 -27.25 -19.80
CA LYS A 2 24.90 -27.80 -18.91
C LYS A 2 25.37 -28.29 -17.51
N THR A 3 25.44 -27.36 -16.56
CA THR A 3 25.14 -27.59 -15.13
C THR A 3 24.95 -26.23 -14.45
N ASN A 4 23.71 -25.73 -14.31
CA ASN A 4 23.40 -24.62 -13.38
C ASN A 4 21.91 -24.44 -13.02
N ALA A 5 21.06 -25.47 -13.19
CA ALA A 5 19.63 -25.37 -12.91
C ALA A 5 19.18 -25.92 -11.53
N LEU A 6 20.03 -26.66 -10.79
CA LEU A 6 19.62 -27.33 -9.54
C LEU A 6 19.77 -26.48 -8.26
N ALA A 7 20.54 -25.39 -8.28
CA ALA A 7 20.84 -24.61 -7.07
C ALA A 7 19.69 -23.66 -6.64
N GLN A 8 18.90 -23.15 -7.59
CA GLN A 8 17.82 -22.18 -7.30
C GLN A 8 16.58 -22.83 -6.66
N THR A 9 16.31 -24.11 -6.93
CA THR A 9 15.15 -24.82 -6.40
C THR A 9 15.29 -25.16 -4.91
N LYS A 10 16.53 -25.33 -4.42
CA LYS A 10 16.84 -25.74 -3.04
C LYS A 10 16.70 -24.60 -2.01
N ILE A 11 16.81 -23.34 -2.44
CA ILE A 11 16.69 -22.17 -1.55
C ILE A 11 15.22 -21.84 -1.26
N ARG A 12 14.32 -22.00 -2.24
CA ARG A 12 12.87 -21.73 -2.10
C ARG A 12 12.17 -22.59 -1.04
N THR A 13 12.64 -23.80 -0.78
CA THR A 13 11.99 -24.73 0.17
C THR A 13 12.34 -24.45 1.63
N ARG A 14 13.44 -23.75 1.95
CA ARG A 14 13.86 -23.53 3.35
C ARG A 14 12.97 -22.54 4.11
N GLY A 15 12.66 -21.38 3.53
CA GLY A 15 11.83 -20.37 4.23
C GLY A 15 10.37 -20.80 4.40
N LEU A 16 9.81 -21.52 3.43
CA LEU A 16 8.47 -22.11 3.55
C LEU A 16 8.42 -23.18 4.64
N ARG A 17 9.47 -24.00 4.80
CA ARG A 17 9.57 -25.00 5.87
C ARG A 17 9.63 -24.37 7.25
N THR A 18 10.35 -23.27 7.44
CA THR A 18 10.42 -22.56 8.73
C THR A 18 9.06 -21.97 9.13
N LEU A 19 8.35 -21.36 8.18
CA LEU A 19 6.99 -20.85 8.45
C LEU A 19 6.00 -22.01 8.72
N LEU A 20 6.11 -23.13 7.99
CA LEU A 20 5.29 -24.31 8.21
C LEU A 20 5.57 -24.97 9.58
N LEU A 21 6.83 -25.03 10.01
CA LEU A 21 7.22 -25.55 11.33
C LEU A 21 6.68 -24.68 12.47
N LEU A 22 6.71 -23.36 12.33
CA LEU A 22 6.13 -22.42 13.31
C LEU A 22 4.59 -22.49 13.35
N LEU A 23 3.95 -22.68 12.19
CA LEU A 23 2.50 -22.92 12.11
C LEU A 23 2.10 -24.26 12.75
N LEU A 24 2.88 -25.32 12.53
CA LEU A 24 2.64 -26.64 13.14
C LEU A 24 2.85 -26.62 14.66
N ALA A 25 3.86 -25.89 15.16
CA ALA A 25 4.07 -25.70 16.59
C ALA A 25 2.93 -24.91 17.27
N SER A 26 2.35 -23.93 16.57
CA SER A 26 1.18 -23.19 17.05
C SER A 26 -0.09 -24.05 17.12
N SER A 27 -0.27 -25.02 16.21
CA SER A 27 -1.39 -25.97 16.28
C SER A 27 -1.21 -27.05 17.36
N ALA A 28 0.02 -27.26 17.86
CA ALA A 28 0.33 -28.26 18.87
C ALA A 28 0.25 -27.74 20.33
N GLY A 29 -0.29 -26.52 20.54
CA GLY A 29 -0.42 -25.96 21.89
C GLY A 29 0.90 -25.55 22.56
N VAL A 30 2.02 -25.58 21.83
CA VAL A 30 3.30 -25.05 22.33
C VAL A 30 3.18 -23.53 22.36
N SER A 31 3.24 -22.95 23.56
CA SER A 31 3.19 -21.50 23.78
C SER A 31 4.39 -20.81 23.12
N LEU A 32 4.27 -20.48 21.84
CA LEU A 32 5.13 -19.52 21.15
C LEU A 32 4.68 -18.09 21.49
N GLY A 33 4.52 -17.81 22.77
CA GLY A 33 4.02 -16.53 23.29
C GLY A 33 4.99 -15.36 23.13
N ASN A 34 6.17 -15.55 22.54
CA ASN A 34 7.14 -14.48 22.32
C ASN A 34 6.94 -13.82 20.93
N PRO A 35 6.53 -12.54 20.86
CA PRO A 35 6.39 -11.79 19.60
C PRO A 35 7.65 -11.76 18.74
N GLN A 36 8.84 -11.89 19.34
CA GLN A 36 10.12 -11.94 18.61
C GLN A 36 10.22 -13.18 17.70
N HIS A 37 9.66 -14.32 18.11
CA HIS A 37 9.66 -15.52 17.28
C HIS A 37 8.77 -15.35 16.05
N TRP A 38 7.61 -14.69 16.21
CA TRP A 38 6.72 -14.35 15.11
C TRP A 38 7.33 -13.34 14.14
N ALA A 39 7.96 -12.29 14.68
CA ALA A 39 8.71 -11.33 13.88
C ALA A 39 9.79 -12.03 13.05
N ALA A 40 10.55 -12.96 13.64
CA ALA A 40 11.58 -13.70 12.96
C ALA A 40 11.04 -14.65 11.88
N ALA A 41 9.92 -15.31 12.13
CA ALA A 41 9.23 -16.16 11.15
C ALA A 41 8.81 -15.37 9.90
N ILE A 42 8.17 -14.22 10.12
CA ILE A 42 7.70 -13.34 9.05
C ILE A 42 8.88 -12.71 8.31
N ALA A 43 9.90 -12.28 9.03
CA ALA A 43 11.16 -11.79 8.48
C ALA A 43 11.79 -12.82 7.53
N ALA A 44 11.86 -14.08 7.96
CA ALA A 44 12.40 -15.17 7.15
C ALA A 44 11.56 -15.40 5.89
N ALA A 45 10.22 -15.43 6.02
CA ALA A 45 9.31 -15.61 4.89
C ALA A 45 9.45 -14.46 3.86
N ALA A 46 9.51 -13.21 4.33
CA ALA A 46 9.67 -12.04 3.48
C ALA A 46 11.05 -11.99 2.79
N SER A 47 12.09 -12.52 3.42
CA SER A 47 13.48 -12.44 2.92
C SER A 47 13.81 -13.47 1.85
N THR A 48 12.97 -14.50 1.66
CA THR A 48 13.27 -15.64 0.75
C THR A 48 13.58 -15.27 -0.70
N ASN A 49 13.15 -14.09 -1.17
CA ASN A 49 13.38 -13.62 -2.54
C ASN A 49 14.05 -12.23 -2.63
N ILE A 50 14.53 -11.68 -1.51
CA ILE A 50 15.20 -10.38 -1.50
C ILE A 50 16.69 -10.65 -1.66
N SER A 51 17.18 -10.56 -2.90
CA SER A 51 18.62 -10.57 -3.13
C SER A 51 19.23 -9.33 -2.47
N PRO A 52 20.32 -9.47 -1.70
CA PRO A 52 20.92 -8.36 -0.93
C PRO A 52 21.72 -7.40 -1.83
N ALA A 53 21.20 -7.08 -3.01
CA ALA A 53 21.66 -5.94 -3.80
C ALA A 53 21.28 -4.66 -3.04
N ALA A 54 21.98 -4.42 -1.94
CA ALA A 54 21.98 -3.15 -1.25
C ALA A 54 22.43 -2.11 -2.28
N PRO A 55 21.73 -0.98 -2.43
CA PRO A 55 22.30 0.14 -3.16
C PRO A 55 23.59 0.48 -2.42
N SER A 56 24.73 0.27 -3.08
CA SER A 56 26.02 0.61 -2.49
C SER A 56 25.97 2.08 -2.12
N SER A 57 26.07 2.37 -0.83
CA SER A 57 26.32 3.71 -0.31
C SER A 57 27.73 4.22 -0.67
N GLN A 58 28.37 3.64 -1.69
CA GLN A 58 29.62 4.12 -2.26
C GLN A 58 29.39 5.53 -2.82
N LYS A 59 29.90 6.51 -2.08
CA LYS A 59 30.28 7.87 -2.50
C LYS A 59 29.58 8.37 -3.77
N LEU A 60 28.47 9.10 -3.59
CA LEU A 60 27.89 10.04 -4.56
C LEU A 60 28.82 11.25 -4.84
N ARG A 61 30.12 11.02 -5.07
CA ARG A 61 31.11 12.01 -5.51
C ARG A 61 31.76 11.58 -6.84
N GLY A 62 30.97 10.99 -7.73
CA GLY A 62 31.33 10.78 -9.13
C GLY A 62 30.88 11.97 -9.99
N PRO A 63 31.45 12.14 -11.20
CA PRO A 63 31.15 13.25 -12.10
C PRO A 63 29.65 13.37 -12.36
N ASN A 64 29.17 14.61 -12.53
CA ASN A 64 27.77 15.02 -12.66
C ASN A 64 26.88 13.90 -13.23
N PRO A 65 25.90 13.39 -12.45
CA PRO A 65 25.02 12.34 -12.94
C PRO A 65 24.36 12.82 -14.23
N LYS A 66 24.48 12.02 -15.30
CA LYS A 66 23.72 12.24 -16.54
C LYS A 66 22.27 12.53 -16.15
N PRO A 67 21.62 13.55 -16.77
CA PRO A 67 20.21 13.81 -16.55
C PRO A 67 19.44 12.50 -16.67
N LEU A 68 18.79 12.08 -15.58
CA LEU A 68 17.96 10.88 -15.57
C LEU A 68 16.92 11.06 -16.67
N GLN A 69 17.03 10.28 -17.75
CA GLN A 69 15.97 10.28 -18.75
C GLN A 69 14.67 9.89 -18.07
N PRO A 70 13.55 10.57 -18.36
CA PRO A 70 12.26 10.24 -17.78
C PRO A 70 11.95 8.77 -18.02
N LYS A 71 11.93 7.97 -16.95
CA LYS A 71 11.47 6.58 -17.04
C LYS A 71 9.96 6.63 -17.22
N GLU A 72 9.49 6.24 -18.40
CA GLU A 72 8.07 6.03 -18.63
C GLU A 72 7.64 4.71 -17.97
N TYR A 73 6.94 4.82 -16.84
CA TYR A 73 6.33 3.68 -16.15
C TYR A 73 5.08 3.22 -16.88
N LYS A 74 4.93 1.88 -16.93
CA LYS A 74 3.78 1.18 -17.53
C LYS A 74 3.03 0.37 -16.46
N ARG A 75 1.87 -0.20 -16.81
CA ARG A 75 1.13 -1.11 -15.90
C ARG A 75 2.00 -2.25 -15.39
N ALA A 76 2.88 -2.77 -16.24
CA ALA A 76 3.85 -3.80 -15.88
C ALA A 76 4.83 -3.34 -14.80
N ASP A 77 5.05 -2.06 -14.55
CA ASP A 77 5.90 -1.57 -13.46
C ASP A 77 5.17 -1.49 -12.11
N LEU A 78 3.86 -1.69 -12.11
CA LEU A 78 3.03 -1.68 -10.91
C LEU A 78 2.87 -3.09 -10.33
N ALA A 79 2.67 -3.12 -9.02
CA ALA A 79 2.13 -4.23 -8.27
C ALA A 79 1.05 -3.71 -7.32
N ILE A 80 0.08 -4.56 -6.97
CA ILE A 80 -0.98 -4.24 -6.02
C ILE A 80 -0.90 -5.20 -4.84
N THR A 81 -1.18 -4.72 -3.64
CA THR A 81 -1.37 -5.59 -2.49
C THR A 81 -2.39 -5.05 -1.52
N PHE A 82 -3.11 -5.97 -0.87
CA PHE A 82 -4.07 -5.65 0.17
C PHE A 82 -4.34 -6.88 1.07
N PRO A 83 -4.71 -6.66 2.34
CA PRO A 83 -5.21 -7.71 3.20
C PRO A 83 -6.68 -8.01 2.89
N THR A 84 -7.14 -9.23 3.14
CA THR A 84 -8.57 -9.58 3.14
C THR A 84 -8.89 -10.63 4.20
N ASP A 85 -10.17 -10.82 4.52
CA ASP A 85 -10.62 -11.86 5.45
C ASP A 85 -12.10 -12.21 5.26
N GLY A 86 -12.44 -13.44 5.66
CA GLY A 86 -13.82 -13.91 5.78
C GLY A 86 -14.73 -13.51 4.60
N PRO A 87 -15.88 -12.86 4.86
CA PRO A 87 -16.83 -12.51 3.81
C PRO A 87 -16.31 -11.44 2.83
N ARG A 88 -15.28 -10.65 3.20
CA ARG A 88 -14.71 -9.62 2.32
C ARG A 88 -13.92 -10.21 1.15
N SER A 89 -13.63 -11.52 1.16
CA SER A 89 -12.90 -12.17 0.07
C SER A 89 -13.59 -12.05 -1.29
N VAL A 90 -14.91 -11.79 -1.33
CA VAL A 90 -15.64 -11.52 -2.60
C VAL A 90 -15.13 -10.25 -3.31
N LEU A 91 -14.53 -9.32 -2.57
CA LEU A 91 -13.96 -8.08 -3.11
C LEU A 91 -12.67 -8.35 -3.90
N VAL A 92 -12.00 -9.47 -3.63
CA VAL A 92 -10.87 -9.93 -4.44
C VAL A 92 -11.33 -10.11 -5.88
N GLU A 93 -12.48 -10.76 -6.09
CA GLU A 93 -13.02 -10.98 -7.44
C GLU A 93 -13.52 -9.68 -8.06
N ALA A 94 -14.31 -8.90 -7.32
CA ALA A 94 -14.84 -7.61 -7.77
C ALA A 94 -13.74 -6.66 -8.28
N SER A 95 -12.63 -6.59 -7.53
CA SER A 95 -11.51 -5.71 -7.85
C SER A 95 -10.75 -6.09 -9.13
N ARG A 96 -10.89 -7.32 -9.65
CA ARG A 96 -10.21 -7.79 -10.88
C ARG A 96 -10.47 -6.88 -12.08
N SER A 97 -11.65 -6.28 -12.14
CA SER A 97 -12.04 -5.37 -13.23
C SER A 97 -11.05 -4.22 -13.42
N TRP A 98 -10.63 -3.53 -12.35
CA TRP A 98 -9.73 -2.37 -12.44
C TRP A 98 -8.24 -2.73 -12.37
N ARG A 99 -7.90 -3.87 -11.76
CA ARG A 99 -6.52 -4.36 -11.59
C ARG A 99 -6.08 -5.42 -12.59
N SER A 100 -6.84 -5.65 -13.66
CA SER A 100 -6.44 -6.58 -14.72
C SER A 100 -5.01 -6.29 -15.19
N ASP A 101 -4.25 -7.34 -15.44
CA ASP A 101 -2.88 -7.29 -15.97
C ASP A 101 -1.86 -6.58 -15.06
N ILE A 102 -2.19 -6.45 -13.77
CA ILE A 102 -1.27 -5.98 -12.73
C ILE A 102 -1.05 -7.11 -11.73
N ARG A 103 0.22 -7.40 -11.48
CA ARG A 103 0.62 -8.40 -10.49
C ARG A 103 0.06 -8.02 -9.13
N THR A 104 -0.65 -8.95 -8.52
CA THR A 104 -1.36 -8.69 -7.28
C THR A 104 -0.94 -9.71 -6.22
N HIS A 105 -0.63 -9.25 -5.02
CA HIS A 105 -0.40 -10.11 -3.87
C HIS A 105 -1.44 -9.86 -2.78
N ILE A 106 -2.15 -10.91 -2.36
CA ILE A 106 -3.23 -10.81 -1.39
C ILE A 106 -2.84 -11.53 -0.11
N VAL A 107 -2.99 -10.85 1.03
CA VAL A 107 -2.74 -11.46 2.34
C VAL A 107 -4.07 -11.83 2.98
N ALA A 108 -4.38 -13.12 2.96
CA ALA A 108 -5.65 -13.65 3.41
C ALA A 108 -5.60 -14.11 4.87
N GLY A 109 -6.59 -13.69 5.65
CA GLY A 109 -6.83 -14.20 7.00
C GLY A 109 -7.42 -15.61 7.04
N PRO A 110 -7.55 -16.18 8.25
CA PRO A 110 -8.04 -17.55 8.42
C PRO A 110 -9.48 -17.72 7.95
N ALA A 111 -10.36 -16.72 8.13
CA ALA A 111 -11.76 -16.85 7.73
C ALA A 111 -11.94 -16.84 6.20
N ALA A 112 -10.95 -16.36 5.43
CA ALA A 112 -10.97 -16.42 3.97
C ALA A 112 -10.54 -17.79 3.42
N GLU A 113 -10.08 -18.72 4.25
CA GLU A 113 -9.44 -19.97 3.81
C GLU A 113 -10.31 -20.80 2.85
N VAL A 114 -11.61 -20.89 3.12
CA VAL A 114 -12.59 -21.62 2.30
C VAL A 114 -12.60 -21.07 0.86
N HIS A 115 -12.44 -19.76 0.69
CA HIS A 115 -12.44 -19.10 -0.61
C HIS A 115 -11.05 -19.02 -1.25
N VAL A 116 -9.97 -19.00 -0.46
CA VAL A 116 -8.59 -18.81 -0.97
C VAL A 116 -8.21 -19.87 -2.01
N ARG A 117 -8.66 -21.13 -1.88
CA ARG A 117 -8.35 -22.17 -2.88
C ARG A 117 -8.99 -21.83 -4.24
N SER A 118 -10.27 -21.45 -4.24
CA SER A 118 -10.97 -21.04 -5.46
C SER A 118 -10.38 -19.75 -6.05
N LEU A 119 -10.16 -18.74 -5.20
CA LEU A 119 -9.56 -17.47 -5.60
C LEU A 119 -8.16 -17.66 -6.21
N LYS A 120 -7.34 -18.55 -5.65
CA LYS A 120 -6.04 -18.93 -6.21
C LYS A 120 -6.18 -19.53 -7.60
N ALA A 121 -7.07 -20.51 -7.78
CA ALA A 121 -7.27 -21.17 -9.07
C ALA A 121 -7.71 -20.17 -10.16
N GLN A 122 -8.68 -19.31 -9.83
CA GLN A 122 -9.17 -18.27 -10.73
C GLN A 122 -8.18 -17.12 -10.95
N GLY A 123 -7.32 -16.84 -9.97
CA GLY A 123 -6.40 -15.71 -10.00
C GLY A 123 -5.03 -16.01 -10.62
N ALA A 124 -4.63 -17.29 -10.67
CA ALA A 124 -3.28 -17.69 -11.07
C ALA A 124 -2.91 -17.21 -12.48
N HIS A 125 -3.83 -17.35 -13.44
CA HIS A 125 -3.60 -16.90 -14.82
C HIS A 125 -3.56 -15.36 -14.97
N ARG A 126 -3.95 -14.62 -13.91
CA ARG A 126 -3.97 -13.15 -13.85
C ARG A 126 -2.77 -12.58 -13.08
N GLY A 127 -1.80 -13.42 -12.71
CA GLY A 127 -0.65 -13.00 -11.91
C GLY A 127 -1.01 -12.67 -10.46
N GLU A 128 -2.10 -13.24 -9.93
CA GLU A 128 -2.45 -13.15 -8.51
C GLU A 128 -1.68 -14.19 -7.69
N THR A 129 -1.12 -13.76 -6.57
CA THR A 129 -0.49 -14.62 -5.57
C THR A 129 -1.10 -14.36 -4.20
N PHE A 130 -1.03 -15.33 -3.30
CA PHE A 130 -1.68 -15.23 -2.00
C PHE A 130 -0.78 -15.78 -0.90
N THR A 131 -0.68 -15.02 0.19
CA THR A 131 -0.11 -15.48 1.46
C THR A 131 -1.25 -15.66 2.46
N LYS A 132 -1.29 -16.81 3.12
CA LYS A 132 -2.16 -17.00 4.29
C LYS A 132 -1.42 -16.45 5.50
N LEU A 133 -2.08 -15.61 6.30
CA LEU A 133 -1.53 -15.12 7.56
C LEU A 133 -2.52 -15.45 8.69
N PRO A 134 -2.10 -16.20 9.72
CA PRO A 134 -2.96 -16.50 10.85
C PRO A 134 -3.28 -15.23 11.65
N ASP A 135 -4.32 -15.31 12.47
CA ASP A 135 -4.51 -14.34 13.55
C ASP A 135 -3.53 -14.67 14.67
N PHE A 136 -2.89 -13.65 15.23
CA PHE A 136 -1.92 -13.81 16.31
C PHE A 136 -2.62 -13.59 17.65
N PRO A 137 -2.58 -14.56 18.59
CA PRO A 137 -3.20 -14.40 19.90
C PRO A 137 -2.73 -13.12 20.60
N GLY A 138 -3.68 -12.34 21.13
CA GLY A 138 -3.40 -11.06 21.80
C GLY A 138 -3.29 -9.85 20.87
N TYR A 139 -3.18 -10.06 19.56
CA TYR A 139 -3.01 -9.00 18.56
C TYR A 139 -4.29 -8.72 17.76
N PRO A 140 -4.51 -7.46 17.34
CA PRO A 140 -5.65 -7.13 16.49
C PRO A 140 -5.40 -7.58 15.04
N LYS A 141 -6.50 -7.85 14.31
CA LYS A 141 -6.44 -8.28 12.89
C LYS A 141 -5.75 -7.28 11.97
N ALA A 142 -5.72 -6.00 12.35
CA ALA A 142 -5.01 -4.93 11.64
C ALA A 142 -3.50 -5.18 11.50
N LEU A 143 -2.93 -6.08 12.30
CA LEU A 143 -1.54 -6.53 12.15
C LEU A 143 -1.28 -7.09 10.75
N ARG A 144 -2.28 -7.78 10.15
CA ARG A 144 -2.20 -8.30 8.78
C ARG A 144 -2.04 -7.18 7.75
N ALA A 145 -2.81 -6.11 7.90
CA ALA A 145 -2.71 -4.93 7.03
C ALA A 145 -1.30 -4.35 7.09
N ALA A 146 -0.78 -4.13 8.31
CA ALA A 146 0.56 -3.60 8.49
C ALA A 146 1.68 -4.46 7.86
N LEU A 147 1.59 -5.79 7.94
CA LEU A 147 2.58 -6.70 7.34
C LEU A 147 2.46 -6.86 5.81
N THR A 148 1.32 -6.49 5.24
CA THR A 148 0.98 -6.75 3.85
C THR A 148 2.03 -6.26 2.85
N PRO A 149 2.58 -5.02 2.95
CA PRO A 149 3.58 -4.53 2.01
C PRO A 149 4.85 -5.38 1.95
N LEU A 150 5.34 -5.85 3.11
CA LEU A 150 6.57 -6.63 3.20
C LEU A 150 6.36 -8.07 2.71
N LEU A 151 5.20 -8.66 2.99
CA LEU A 151 4.82 -9.97 2.45
C LEU A 151 4.70 -9.92 0.92
N ALA A 152 4.14 -8.84 0.37
CA ALA A 152 4.07 -8.62 -1.07
C ALA A 152 5.46 -8.50 -1.71
N LEU A 153 6.39 -7.77 -1.08
CA LEU A 153 7.77 -7.68 -1.55
C LEU A 153 8.43 -9.07 -1.63
N GLY A 154 8.28 -9.88 -0.59
CA GLY A 154 8.82 -11.24 -0.54
C GLY A 154 8.18 -12.17 -1.57
N ALA A 155 6.86 -12.10 -1.74
CA ALA A 155 6.13 -12.98 -2.64
C ALA A 155 6.31 -12.64 -4.13
N LEU A 156 6.25 -11.34 -4.48
CA LEU A 156 6.37 -10.88 -5.86
C LEU A 156 7.84 -10.74 -6.29
N GLY A 157 8.73 -10.43 -5.34
CA GLY A 157 10.15 -10.18 -5.57
C GLY A 157 10.46 -8.72 -5.94
N ALA A 158 11.46 -8.14 -5.27
CA ALA A 158 11.85 -6.73 -5.46
C ALA A 158 12.39 -6.38 -6.86
N GLY A 159 12.73 -7.37 -7.69
CA GLY A 159 13.16 -7.16 -9.07
C GLY A 159 12.02 -7.17 -10.08
N LYS A 160 10.78 -7.44 -9.63
CA LYS A 160 9.66 -7.69 -10.52
C LYS A 160 8.87 -6.42 -10.78
N PHE A 161 8.63 -5.56 -9.80
CA PHE A 161 7.88 -4.31 -9.95
C PHE A 161 8.72 -3.10 -9.54
N LYS A 162 8.21 -1.89 -9.81
CA LYS A 162 8.81 -0.61 -9.45
C LYS A 162 8.00 0.11 -8.38
N TRP A 163 6.68 0.01 -8.45
CA TRP A 163 5.75 0.66 -7.52
C TRP A 163 4.74 -0.34 -6.98
N LEU A 164 4.53 -0.33 -5.66
CA LEU A 164 3.53 -1.14 -4.98
C LEU A 164 2.39 -0.24 -4.52
N LEU A 165 1.19 -0.53 -4.99
CA LEU A 165 -0.07 0.10 -4.57
C LEU A 165 -0.64 -0.73 -3.42
N TYR A 166 -0.48 -0.24 -2.20
CA TYR A 166 -0.96 -0.88 -0.97
C TYR A 166 -2.28 -0.25 -0.52
N GLY A 167 -3.35 -1.03 -0.39
CA GLY A 167 -4.63 -0.55 0.13
C GLY A 167 -5.36 -1.64 0.94
N ASP A 168 -6.61 -1.36 1.28
CA ASP A 168 -7.57 -2.36 1.78
C ASP A 168 -8.19 -3.13 0.61
N ASP A 169 -8.88 -4.25 0.89
CA ASP A 169 -9.65 -4.97 -0.14
C ASP A 169 -10.86 -4.18 -0.69
N ASP A 170 -11.19 -3.03 -0.07
CA ASP A 170 -12.18 -2.05 -0.52
C ASP A 170 -11.55 -0.70 -0.93
N THR A 171 -10.25 -0.70 -1.26
CA THR A 171 -9.60 0.40 -1.99
C THR A 171 -9.69 0.16 -3.49
N ILE A 172 -10.20 1.15 -4.24
CA ILE A 172 -10.13 1.18 -5.70
C ILE A 172 -8.96 2.08 -6.11
N TRP A 173 -8.08 1.59 -6.96
CA TRP A 173 -7.04 2.42 -7.60
C TRP A 173 -7.44 2.83 -9.00
N VAL A 174 -7.15 4.07 -9.38
CA VAL A 174 -7.34 4.60 -10.72
C VAL A 174 -6.00 4.54 -11.45
N ILE A 175 -5.69 3.38 -12.02
CA ILE A 175 -4.37 3.07 -12.59
C ILE A 175 -3.88 4.11 -13.62
N PRO A 176 -4.72 4.63 -14.55
CA PRO A 176 -4.28 5.67 -15.47
C PRO A 176 -3.82 6.95 -14.76
N ALA A 177 -4.50 7.35 -13.68
CA ALA A 177 -4.12 8.52 -12.90
C ALA A 177 -2.81 8.31 -12.13
N VAL A 178 -2.63 7.12 -11.55
CA VAL A 178 -1.37 6.72 -10.90
C VAL A 178 -0.19 6.81 -11.87
N LEU A 179 -0.31 6.20 -13.06
CA LEU A 179 0.78 6.22 -14.05
C LEU A 179 1.08 7.64 -14.54
N ARG A 180 0.05 8.46 -14.82
CA ARG A 180 0.26 9.87 -15.18
C ARG A 180 1.00 10.62 -14.09
N LEU A 181 0.64 10.45 -12.82
CA LEU A 181 1.33 11.10 -11.71
C LEU A 181 2.81 10.69 -11.66
N LEU A 182 3.08 9.39 -11.66
CA LEU A 182 4.45 8.86 -11.53
C LEU A 182 5.34 9.32 -12.70
N ASN A 183 4.80 9.32 -13.92
CA ASN A 183 5.50 9.74 -15.14
C ASN A 183 5.70 11.27 -15.18
N ALA A 184 4.67 12.06 -14.86
CA ALA A 184 4.77 13.52 -14.82
C ALA A 184 5.73 14.01 -13.74
N ALA A 185 5.79 13.30 -12.61
CA ALA A 185 6.72 13.60 -11.53
C ALA A 185 8.16 13.10 -11.80
N GLY A 186 8.36 12.20 -12.77
CA GLY A 186 9.68 11.65 -13.09
C GLY A 186 10.39 10.98 -11.90
N LEU A 187 9.62 10.46 -10.94
CA LEU A 187 10.18 9.89 -9.70
C LEU A 187 11.00 8.65 -10.00
N ASN A 188 12.13 8.45 -9.33
CA ASN A 188 12.93 7.26 -9.48
C ASN A 188 12.48 6.17 -8.50
N ALA A 189 11.90 5.08 -8.99
CA ALA A 189 11.40 3.99 -8.16
C ALA A 189 12.46 3.26 -7.32
N ASP A 190 13.75 3.39 -7.67
CA ASP A 190 14.84 2.83 -6.86
C ASP A 190 15.18 3.71 -5.64
N GLU A 191 14.69 4.95 -5.60
CA GLU A 191 14.76 5.82 -4.42
C GLU A 191 13.56 5.60 -3.48
N PRO A 192 13.71 5.84 -2.16
CA PRO A 192 12.68 5.53 -1.16
C PRO A 192 11.55 6.58 -1.11
N HIS A 193 10.64 6.49 -2.07
CA HIS A 193 9.38 7.22 -2.07
C HIS A 193 8.25 6.47 -1.37
N MET A 194 7.43 7.22 -0.64
CA MET A 194 6.11 6.85 -0.11
C MET A 194 5.14 7.98 -0.49
N LEU A 195 4.06 7.68 -1.19
CA LEU A 195 3.07 8.66 -1.64
C LEU A 195 1.70 8.31 -1.08
N SER A 196 1.05 9.28 -0.46
CA SER A 196 -0.31 9.22 0.05
C SER A 196 -0.72 10.63 0.46
N ASP A 197 -2.02 10.88 0.51
CA ASP A 197 -2.53 11.95 1.36
C ASP A 197 -2.47 11.49 2.81
N TYR A 198 -2.20 12.41 3.72
CA TYR A 198 -1.99 12.08 5.12
C TYR A 198 -2.88 12.92 6.05
N LEU A 199 -3.10 12.39 7.24
CA LEU A 199 -3.76 13.03 8.36
C LEU A 199 -2.71 13.57 9.32
N ILE A 200 -3.01 14.70 9.95
CA ILE A 200 -2.19 15.24 11.03
C ILE A 200 -2.85 14.89 12.36
N GLN A 201 -2.12 14.16 13.19
CA GLN A 201 -2.51 13.89 14.57
C GLN A 201 -1.61 14.70 15.50
N LEU A 202 -2.20 15.70 16.14
CA LEU A 202 -1.52 16.55 17.10
C LEU A 202 -1.38 15.83 18.45
N PRO A 203 -0.25 16.02 19.17
CA PRO A 203 -0.11 15.56 20.54
C PRO A 203 -0.94 16.44 21.46
N ASP A 204 -2.18 16.05 21.75
CA ASP A 204 -2.99 16.67 22.80
C ASP A 204 -3.23 15.65 23.93
N ALA A 205 -2.72 15.95 25.12
CA ALA A 205 -2.87 15.12 26.31
C ALA A 205 -4.32 15.13 26.85
N ALA A 206 -5.12 16.16 26.53
CA ALA A 206 -6.49 16.31 26.98
C ALA A 206 -7.52 15.76 25.98
N ARG A 207 -7.14 15.55 24.70
CA ARG A 207 -8.05 15.08 23.64
C ARG A 207 -7.33 14.12 22.68
N PRO A 208 -7.44 12.80 22.89
CA PRO A 208 -6.69 11.82 22.09
C PRO A 208 -7.10 11.71 20.60
N VAL A 209 -8.15 12.44 20.16
CA VAL A 209 -8.79 12.19 18.86
C VAL A 209 -9.14 13.50 18.12
N HIS A 210 -8.15 14.32 17.80
CA HIS A 210 -8.31 15.32 16.74
C HIS A 210 -7.27 15.08 15.65
N SER A 211 -7.61 14.17 14.73
CA SER A 211 -7.00 14.18 13.40
C SER A 211 -7.66 15.30 12.60
N THR A 212 -6.95 16.38 12.29
CA THR A 212 -7.42 17.29 11.24
C THR A 212 -7.05 16.66 9.90
N VAL A 213 -8.04 16.52 9.03
CA VAL A 213 -7.77 16.28 7.61
C VAL A 213 -7.09 17.55 7.12
N THR A 214 -5.86 17.44 6.66
CA THR A 214 -5.16 18.61 6.13
C THR A 214 -5.42 18.74 4.65
N ASP A 215 -5.74 19.95 4.23
CA ASP A 215 -5.80 20.29 2.81
C ASP A 215 -4.40 20.14 2.22
N PHE A 216 -4.20 19.09 1.43
CA PHE A 216 -3.03 18.82 0.58
C PHE A 216 -1.73 19.58 0.93
N VAL A 217 -1.23 19.38 2.14
CA VAL A 217 0.06 19.94 2.57
C VAL A 217 1.13 18.92 2.19
N GLU A 218 2.27 19.42 1.72
CA GLU A 218 3.48 18.61 1.61
C GLU A 218 3.96 18.27 3.02
N ASP A 219 4.51 17.07 3.25
CA ASP A 219 4.98 16.70 4.59
C ASP A 219 5.96 17.78 5.10
N PRO A 220 5.56 18.59 6.10
CA PRO A 220 6.28 19.81 6.47
C PRO A 220 7.63 19.51 7.13
N ARG A 221 7.90 18.23 7.39
CA ARG A 221 9.17 17.74 7.92
C ARG A 221 10.19 17.48 6.82
N CYS A 222 9.78 17.41 5.55
CA CYS A 222 10.69 17.14 4.45
C CYS A 222 11.72 18.24 4.29
N ARG A 223 12.97 17.85 4.07
CA ARG A 223 13.99 18.77 3.56
C ARG A 223 13.69 19.14 2.11
N PRO A 224 14.07 20.36 1.66
CA PRO A 224 13.96 20.73 0.26
C PRO A 224 14.69 19.76 -0.66
N CYS A 225 14.19 19.62 -1.89
CA CYS A 225 14.89 18.86 -2.91
C CYS A 225 16.20 19.54 -3.32
N PRO A 226 17.18 18.78 -3.85
CA PRO A 226 18.39 19.34 -4.43
C PRO A 226 18.07 20.41 -5.48
N LYS A 227 18.94 21.42 -5.61
CA LYS A 227 18.76 22.50 -6.59
C LYS A 227 18.57 21.92 -8.00
N GLY A 228 17.52 22.37 -8.69
CA GLY A 228 17.17 21.89 -10.03
C GLY A 228 16.32 20.61 -10.07
N GLN A 229 16.06 19.96 -8.94
CA GLN A 229 15.12 18.84 -8.86
C GLN A 229 13.77 19.31 -8.37
N LYS A 230 12.74 19.13 -9.20
CA LYS A 230 11.35 19.46 -8.85
C LYS A 230 10.73 18.43 -7.89
N PHE A 231 11.17 17.18 -7.98
CA PHE A 231 10.68 16.07 -7.17
C PHE A 231 11.85 15.25 -6.64
N CYS A 232 11.73 14.77 -5.40
CA CYS A 232 12.71 13.93 -4.73
C CYS A 232 12.04 13.19 -3.56
N PRO A 233 12.66 12.12 -3.01
CA PRO A 233 12.18 11.51 -1.78
C PRO A 233 12.12 12.53 -0.64
N CYS A 234 11.06 12.48 0.17
CA CYS A 234 10.97 13.29 1.38
C CYS A 234 11.99 12.82 2.41
N ARG A 235 13.13 13.50 2.52
CA ARG A 235 14.14 13.19 3.54
C ARG A 235 13.85 13.96 4.82
N LEU A 236 13.81 13.25 5.94
CA LEU A 236 13.55 13.82 7.25
C LEU A 236 14.85 14.24 7.96
N PRO A 237 14.86 15.32 8.74
CA PRO A 237 15.93 15.62 9.67
C PRO A 237 16.09 14.50 10.71
N PRO A 238 17.32 14.19 11.18
CA PRO A 238 17.54 13.14 12.19
C PRO A 238 16.64 13.25 13.44
N LYS A 239 16.35 14.48 13.87
CA LYS A 239 15.48 14.74 15.02
C LYS A 239 14.02 14.29 14.83
N CYS A 240 13.58 14.04 13.60
CA CYS A 240 12.25 13.53 13.26
C CYS A 240 12.21 12.00 13.04
N THR A 241 13.35 11.31 13.19
CA THR A 241 13.52 9.87 12.89
C THR A 241 13.53 8.98 14.14
N GLN A 242 13.21 9.56 15.30
CA GLN A 242 13.32 8.85 16.57
C GLN A 242 12.39 7.63 16.62
N PRO A 243 12.82 6.50 17.21
CA PRO A 243 12.01 5.28 17.33
C PRO A 243 10.92 5.41 18.42
N ASP A 244 10.89 6.53 19.13
CA ASP A 244 9.88 6.79 20.14
C ASP A 244 8.51 6.98 19.50
N HIS A 245 7.55 6.25 20.07
CA HIS A 245 6.14 6.34 19.75
C HIS A 245 5.71 7.70 20.28
N TRP A 246 5.77 8.78 19.48
CA TRP A 246 5.23 10.11 19.79
C TRP A 246 6.16 11.19 20.33
N ALA A 247 7.45 10.94 20.52
CA ALA A 247 8.33 11.97 21.06
C ALA A 247 8.89 12.89 19.94
N PHE A 248 7.96 13.58 19.25
CA PHE A 248 8.26 14.61 18.26
C PHE A 248 8.78 15.92 18.88
N HIS A 249 9.09 15.94 20.18
CA HIS A 249 9.55 17.14 20.87
C HIS A 249 10.82 17.73 20.24
N ASN A 250 11.66 16.86 19.65
CA ASN A 250 12.86 17.27 18.93
C ASN A 250 12.63 17.54 17.43
N CYS A 251 11.49 17.13 16.87
CA CYS A 251 11.15 17.40 15.48
C CYS A 251 10.61 18.83 15.32
N THR A 252 10.97 19.49 14.22
CA THR A 252 10.50 20.86 13.93
C THR A 252 8.99 20.91 13.76
N PHE A 253 8.38 19.83 13.27
CA PHE A 253 6.94 19.68 13.19
C PHE A 253 6.47 18.71 14.29
N LYS A 254 5.78 19.25 15.29
CA LYS A 254 5.33 18.52 16.49
C LYS A 254 4.01 17.80 16.25
N ALA A 255 3.93 17.00 15.20
CA ALA A 255 2.75 16.20 14.94
C ALA A 255 3.10 14.90 14.24
N ARG A 256 2.21 13.91 14.40
CA ARG A 256 2.28 12.68 13.66
C ARG A 256 1.57 12.83 12.32
N LEU A 257 2.20 12.31 11.28
CA LEU A 257 1.58 12.16 9.98
C LEU A 257 1.22 10.69 9.78
N LEU A 258 -0.05 10.44 9.51
CA LEU A 258 -0.60 9.10 9.26
C LEU A 258 -1.14 9.05 7.84
N PRO A 259 -1.03 7.94 7.11
CA PRO A 259 -1.73 7.84 5.84
C PRO A 259 -3.23 7.93 6.13
N TYR A 260 -3.99 8.45 5.19
CA TYR A 260 -5.42 8.35 5.29
C TYR A 260 -5.81 6.86 5.14
N GLY A 261 -6.36 6.26 6.19
CA GLY A 261 -6.72 4.84 6.18
C GLY A 261 -7.71 4.49 5.07
N GLY A 262 -7.53 3.33 4.44
CA GLY A 262 -8.42 2.79 3.40
C GLY A 262 -8.35 3.43 2.01
N VAL A 263 -7.69 4.59 1.83
CA VAL A 263 -7.42 5.15 0.48
C VAL A 263 -6.09 4.66 -0.10
N GLY A 264 -5.27 4.00 0.72
CA GLY A 264 -4.04 3.35 0.29
C GLY A 264 -2.81 4.26 0.17
N ILE A 265 -1.67 3.63 -0.04
CA ILE A 265 -0.32 4.20 -0.09
C ILE A 265 0.40 3.63 -1.31
N ILE A 266 1.17 4.46 -2.01
CA ILE A 266 2.07 4.02 -3.07
C ILE A 266 3.49 3.96 -2.50
N TYR A 267 4.10 2.78 -2.52
CA TYR A 267 5.51 2.59 -2.20
C TYR A 267 6.34 2.41 -3.46
N SER A 268 7.45 3.11 -3.53
CA SER A 268 8.55 2.72 -4.42
C SER A 268 9.18 1.40 -3.97
N VAL A 269 9.77 0.66 -4.91
CA VAL A 269 10.54 -0.53 -4.57
C VAL A 269 11.79 -0.18 -3.75
N GLY A 270 12.37 1.01 -3.93
CA GLY A 270 13.43 1.56 -3.09
C GLY A 270 13.03 1.66 -1.62
N MET A 271 11.81 2.13 -1.33
CA MET A 271 11.29 2.21 0.05
C MET A 271 11.12 0.81 0.65
N LEU A 272 10.51 -0.12 -0.09
CA LEU A 272 10.30 -1.48 0.41
C LEU A 272 11.62 -2.20 0.69
N ARG A 273 12.63 -2.02 -0.19
CA ARG A 273 13.99 -2.53 0.05
C ARG A 273 14.58 -1.93 1.32
N LEU A 274 14.47 -0.62 1.52
CA LEU A 274 14.95 0.06 2.73
C LEU A 274 14.32 -0.50 4.02
N LEU A 275 13.02 -0.75 4.01
CA LEU A 275 12.31 -1.35 5.15
C LEU A 275 12.73 -2.81 5.38
N ALA A 276 13.06 -3.54 4.32
CA ALA A 276 13.48 -4.95 4.36
C ALA A 276 14.99 -5.17 4.59
N GLN A 277 15.82 -4.13 4.56
CA GLN A 277 17.28 -4.23 4.75
C GLN A 277 17.66 -4.97 6.04
N ASN A 278 16.92 -4.69 7.13
CA ASN A 278 16.94 -5.51 8.33
C ASN A 278 15.61 -6.27 8.39
N PRO A 279 15.61 -7.59 8.12
CA PRO A 279 14.40 -8.39 8.11
C PRO A 279 13.58 -8.30 9.41
N GLN A 280 14.21 -8.05 10.55
CA GLN A 280 13.53 -7.96 11.84
C GLN A 280 12.92 -6.58 12.09
N PHE A 281 13.41 -5.52 11.45
CA PHE A 281 13.04 -4.14 11.77
C PHE A 281 11.53 -3.91 11.65
N PHE A 282 10.99 -4.15 10.45
CA PHE A 282 9.59 -3.84 10.16
C PHE A 282 8.62 -4.78 10.90
N PRO A 283 8.79 -6.13 10.90
CA PRO A 283 7.93 -7.02 11.69
C PRO A 283 7.97 -6.71 13.19
N SER A 284 9.14 -6.46 13.77
CA SER A 284 9.25 -6.13 15.20
C SER A 284 8.50 -4.86 15.54
N LEU A 285 8.58 -3.82 14.68
CA LEU A 285 7.81 -2.60 14.85
C LEU A 285 6.31 -2.88 14.76
N VAL A 286 5.86 -3.72 13.82
CA VAL A 286 4.45 -4.10 13.71
C VAL A 286 3.94 -4.79 14.98
N PHE A 287 4.65 -5.79 15.50
CA PHE A 287 4.25 -6.49 16.74
C PHE A 287 4.39 -5.64 18.00
N LYS A 288 5.17 -4.55 17.96
CA LYS A 288 5.29 -3.61 19.07
C LYS A 288 4.15 -2.60 19.07
N ASP A 289 3.81 -2.06 17.91
CA ASP A 289 2.97 -0.87 17.78
C ASP A 289 1.51 -1.19 17.44
N VAL A 290 1.23 -2.36 16.86
CA VAL A 290 -0.14 -2.77 16.54
C VAL A 290 -0.66 -3.65 17.67
N HIS A 291 -1.40 -3.07 18.60
CA HIS A 291 -1.93 -3.78 19.78
C HIS A 291 -3.35 -3.33 20.12
N ARG A 292 -3.97 -3.94 21.14
CA ARG A 292 -5.40 -3.72 21.45
C ARG A 292 -5.81 -2.27 21.69
N ARG A 293 -4.93 -1.43 22.25
CA ARG A 293 -5.24 0.00 22.52
C ARG A 293 -5.00 0.89 21.30
N GLU A 294 -4.22 0.41 20.34
CA GLU A 294 -3.94 1.10 19.08
C GLU A 294 -4.04 0.10 17.91
N PRO A 295 -5.27 -0.34 17.56
CA PRO A 295 -5.47 -1.43 16.61
C PRO A 295 -5.37 -0.96 15.15
N TRP A 296 -4.49 0.00 14.85
CA TRP A 296 -4.40 0.64 13.54
C TRP A 296 -3.06 0.31 12.86
N GLY A 297 -3.10 -0.51 11.82
CA GLY A 297 -1.92 -0.86 11.03
C GLY A 297 -1.33 0.34 10.26
N ASP A 298 -2.18 1.30 9.90
CA ASP A 298 -1.85 2.55 9.18
C ASP A 298 -0.76 3.36 9.87
N ARG A 299 -0.68 3.26 11.20
CA ARG A 299 0.37 3.89 11.99
C ARG A 299 1.76 3.37 11.61
N VAL A 300 1.94 2.04 11.64
CA VAL A 300 3.26 1.43 11.45
C VAL A 300 3.76 1.61 10.02
N VAL A 301 2.85 1.57 9.05
CA VAL A 301 3.21 1.75 7.64
C VAL A 301 3.71 3.18 7.34
N ALA A 302 3.38 4.19 8.15
CA ALA A 302 4.00 5.52 8.10
C ALA A 302 5.20 5.69 9.03
N ASP A 303 5.19 5.10 10.22
CA ASP A 303 6.30 5.22 11.16
C ASP A 303 7.55 4.50 10.70
N ALA A 304 7.43 3.35 10.04
CA ALA A 304 8.62 2.61 9.63
C ALA A 304 9.47 3.39 8.61
N PRO A 305 8.89 4.00 7.54
CA PRO A 305 9.61 4.96 6.69
C PRO A 305 10.19 6.13 7.47
N ARG A 306 9.43 6.71 8.41
CA ARG A 306 9.85 7.87 9.22
C ARG A 306 11.10 7.55 10.03
N ILE A 307 11.11 6.41 10.73
CA ILE A 307 12.25 5.93 11.52
C ILE A 307 13.46 5.68 10.61
N LYS A 308 13.23 5.30 9.35
CA LYS A 308 14.28 5.16 8.32
C LYS A 308 14.68 6.47 7.65
N GLY A 309 14.16 7.62 8.10
CA GLY A 309 14.54 8.93 7.60
C GLY A 309 13.70 9.47 6.45
N PHE A 310 12.52 8.89 6.19
CA PHE A 310 11.68 9.26 5.06
C PHE A 310 10.23 9.56 5.43
N GLY A 311 9.68 10.63 4.88
CA GLY A 311 8.28 11.03 5.05
C GLY A 311 7.44 10.80 3.78
N PHE A 312 6.32 11.51 3.68
CA PHE A 312 5.49 11.48 2.46
C PHE A 312 6.14 12.33 1.38
N THR A 313 6.42 11.71 0.23
CA THR A 313 7.05 12.37 -0.92
C THR A 313 6.21 13.55 -1.39
N ARG A 314 6.87 14.64 -1.78
CA ARG A 314 6.22 15.81 -2.38
C ARG A 314 5.87 15.49 -3.84
N PHE A 315 4.58 15.53 -4.18
CA PHE A 315 4.10 15.35 -5.56
C PHE A 315 3.07 16.41 -5.99
N GLN A 316 2.81 17.43 -5.16
CA GLN A 316 1.85 18.49 -5.47
C GLN A 316 2.18 19.23 -6.77
N ALA A 317 3.47 19.44 -7.05
CA ALA A 317 3.89 20.13 -8.28
C ALA A 317 3.67 19.30 -9.57
N ALA A 318 3.25 18.02 -9.44
CA ALA A 318 2.83 17.16 -10.55
C ALA A 318 1.31 17.20 -10.78
N ARG A 319 0.58 18.01 -10.00
CA ARG A 319 -0.86 18.22 -10.17
C ARG A 319 -1.13 18.81 -11.56
N ALA A 320 -2.09 18.22 -12.26
CA ALA A 320 -2.54 18.76 -13.53
C ALA A 320 -3.16 20.16 -13.32
N PRO A 321 -2.98 21.09 -14.27
CA PRO A 321 -3.67 22.37 -14.25
C PRO A 321 -5.19 22.20 -14.10
N GLY A 322 -5.83 23.07 -13.31
CA GLY A 322 -7.29 23.07 -13.11
C GLY A 322 -7.84 22.04 -12.12
N VAL A 323 -7.00 21.16 -11.55
CA VAL A 323 -7.42 20.32 -10.42
C VAL A 323 -7.64 21.23 -9.22
N ASN A 324 -8.83 21.16 -8.60
CA ASN A 324 -9.22 21.91 -7.42
C ASN A 324 -9.91 21.00 -6.38
N CYS A 325 -9.26 19.89 -6.04
CA CYS A 325 -9.62 19.05 -4.91
C CYS A 325 -8.55 19.10 -3.80
N SER A 326 -8.97 19.00 -2.54
CA SER A 326 -8.06 19.00 -1.39
C SER A 326 -7.28 17.71 -1.21
N ARG A 327 -7.60 16.66 -1.99
CA ARG A 327 -7.04 15.30 -1.92
C ARG A 327 -7.03 14.63 -3.30
N LEU A 328 -6.05 13.77 -3.55
CA LEU A 328 -5.95 12.89 -4.72
C LEU A 328 -6.17 11.43 -4.31
N PHE A 329 -5.87 11.09 -3.06
CA PHE A 329 -6.20 9.82 -2.43
C PHE A 329 -7.52 9.99 -1.67
N GLY A 330 -8.58 9.36 -2.16
CA GLY A 330 -9.91 9.47 -1.57
C GLY A 330 -10.61 10.81 -1.86
N THR A 331 -10.35 11.42 -3.02
CA THR A 331 -10.96 12.69 -3.47
C THR A 331 -12.47 12.76 -3.20
N PHE A 332 -13.19 11.69 -3.52
CA PHE A 332 -14.66 11.59 -3.41
C PHE A 332 -15.12 10.63 -2.30
N SER A 333 -14.25 10.28 -1.36
CA SER A 333 -14.58 9.45 -0.20
C SER A 333 -14.23 10.18 1.11
N GLY A 334 -15.22 10.36 1.98
CA GLY A 334 -15.03 10.92 3.32
C GLY A 334 -14.34 9.96 4.30
N PHE A 335 -13.83 10.48 5.42
CA PHE A 335 -13.15 9.62 6.41
C PHE A 335 -14.25 8.90 7.15
N ASN A 336 -14.16 7.58 7.18
CA ASN A 336 -15.24 6.76 7.69
C ASN A 336 -16.59 7.02 6.99
N GLU A 337 -16.59 7.37 5.69
CA GLU A 337 -17.80 7.63 4.91
C GLU A 337 -18.83 6.52 5.13
N ARG A 338 -19.97 6.90 5.71
CA ARG A 338 -21.09 6.00 6.02
C ARG A 338 -22.19 6.07 4.97
N SER A 339 -22.09 6.97 3.99
CA SER A 339 -23.01 6.95 2.88
C SER A 339 -22.93 5.61 2.16
N GLY A 340 -24.09 5.02 1.88
CA GLY A 340 -24.16 3.78 1.12
C GLY A 340 -23.52 3.95 -0.25
N LEU A 341 -23.05 2.84 -0.84
CA LEU A 341 -22.39 2.84 -2.14
C LEU A 341 -23.20 3.50 -3.26
N GLU A 342 -24.54 3.44 -3.19
CA GLU A 342 -25.42 4.12 -4.13
C GLU A 342 -25.18 5.62 -4.15
N LYS A 343 -25.16 6.27 -2.98
CA LYS A 343 -24.90 7.70 -2.86
C LYS A 343 -23.50 8.05 -3.35
N ILE A 344 -22.53 7.17 -3.10
CA ILE A 344 -21.17 7.32 -3.62
C ILE A 344 -21.15 7.25 -5.15
N ALA A 345 -21.83 6.26 -5.75
CA ALA A 345 -21.94 6.12 -7.20
C ALA A 345 -22.60 7.36 -7.83
N THR A 346 -23.69 7.86 -7.25
CA THR A 346 -24.35 9.09 -7.70
C THR A 346 -23.42 10.31 -7.60
N LYS A 347 -22.70 10.48 -6.48
CA LYS A 347 -21.70 11.55 -6.32
C LYS A 347 -20.62 11.50 -7.42
N LEU A 348 -20.16 10.31 -7.81
CA LEU A 348 -19.15 10.16 -8.86
C LEU A 348 -19.71 10.44 -10.25
N GLN A 349 -20.95 10.06 -10.53
CA GLN A 349 -21.63 10.40 -11.78
C GLN A 349 -21.82 11.92 -11.91
N ASP A 350 -22.19 12.58 -10.81
CA ASP A 350 -22.29 14.03 -10.72
C ASP A 350 -20.91 14.70 -10.92
N ALA A 351 -19.88 14.21 -10.22
CA ALA A 351 -18.51 14.68 -10.39
C ALA A 351 -17.97 14.45 -11.81
N ALA A 352 -18.37 13.38 -12.49
CA ALA A 352 -17.98 13.16 -13.88
C ALA A 352 -18.52 14.23 -14.83
N LYS A 353 -19.70 14.80 -14.52
CA LYS A 353 -20.33 15.88 -15.29
C LYS A 353 -19.77 17.25 -14.91
N HIS A 354 -19.66 17.53 -13.61
CA HIS A 354 -19.41 18.88 -13.11
C HIS A 354 -17.97 19.12 -12.66
N GLN A 355 -17.20 18.06 -12.39
CA GLN A 355 -15.81 18.14 -11.93
C GLN A 355 -14.89 17.10 -12.62
N PRO A 356 -14.93 16.96 -13.96
CA PRO A 356 -14.20 15.89 -14.66
C PRO A 356 -12.68 15.95 -14.44
N VAL A 357 -12.12 17.15 -14.25
CA VAL A 357 -10.69 17.34 -13.98
C VAL A 357 -10.29 16.76 -12.61
N ASN A 358 -11.09 16.99 -11.58
CA ASN A 358 -10.88 16.42 -10.24
C ASN A 358 -11.06 14.90 -10.25
N LEU A 359 -12.08 14.41 -10.97
CA LEU A 359 -12.31 12.97 -11.11
C LEU A 359 -11.13 12.28 -11.80
N ARG A 360 -10.62 12.84 -12.91
CA ARG A 360 -9.42 12.34 -13.58
C ARG A 360 -8.16 12.40 -12.71
N ALA A 361 -8.07 13.33 -11.77
CA ALA A 361 -6.90 13.44 -10.89
C ALA A 361 -6.93 12.46 -9.71
N THR A 362 -8.07 11.82 -9.44
CA THR A 362 -8.22 10.87 -8.33
C THR A 362 -7.34 9.65 -8.56
N LEU A 363 -6.47 9.35 -7.60
CA LEU A 363 -5.52 8.22 -7.67
C LEU A 363 -6.12 6.96 -7.06
N SER A 364 -6.91 7.12 -6.01
CA SER A 364 -7.55 6.03 -5.29
C SER A 364 -8.80 6.50 -4.56
N MET A 365 -9.60 5.54 -4.12
CA MET A 365 -10.82 5.80 -3.38
C MET A 365 -11.12 4.66 -2.40
N HIS A 366 -11.64 5.01 -1.23
CA HIS A 366 -12.09 4.04 -0.23
C HIS A 366 -13.60 3.82 -0.36
N VAL A 367 -14.02 2.61 -0.72
CA VAL A 367 -15.44 2.24 -0.87
C VAL A 367 -15.85 1.31 0.28
N ARG A 368 -15.84 1.88 1.48
CA ARG A 368 -15.95 1.16 2.76
C ARG A 368 -17.05 0.09 2.77
N THR A 369 -16.69 -1.12 3.18
CA THR A 369 -17.59 -2.29 3.25
C THR A 369 -18.06 -2.62 4.67
N GLY A 370 -17.39 -2.08 5.70
CA GLY A 370 -17.71 -2.32 7.11
C GLY A 370 -19.19 -2.18 7.49
N PRO A 371 -19.86 -1.06 7.18
CA PRO A 371 -21.28 -0.88 7.50
C PRO A 371 -22.21 -1.94 6.87
N LEU A 372 -21.82 -2.52 5.74
CA LEU A 372 -22.64 -3.54 5.05
C LEU A 372 -22.50 -4.91 5.69
N LEU A 373 -21.31 -5.24 6.19
CA LEU A 373 -21.06 -6.45 6.94
C LEU A 373 -21.76 -6.44 8.30
N GLU A 374 -21.74 -5.30 8.99
CA GLU A 374 -22.46 -5.10 10.26
C GLU A 374 -23.97 -5.30 10.09
N GLY A 375 -24.53 -4.82 8.97
CA GLY A 375 -25.92 -5.02 8.61
C GLY A 375 -26.26 -6.41 8.04
N LYS A 376 -25.32 -7.38 8.05
CA LYS A 376 -25.46 -8.73 7.47
C LYS A 376 -25.96 -8.74 6.02
N ARG A 377 -25.64 -7.70 5.25
CA ARG A 377 -26.06 -7.58 3.85
C ARG A 377 -25.27 -8.54 2.97
N ASN A 378 -25.88 -8.97 1.88
CA ASN A 378 -25.23 -9.85 0.92
C ASN A 378 -24.31 -8.99 0.05
N LEU A 379 -22.99 -9.06 0.28
CA LEU A 379 -22.02 -8.27 -0.50
C LEU A 379 -22.16 -8.49 -2.01
N VAL A 380 -22.44 -9.72 -2.46
CA VAL A 380 -22.60 -10.00 -3.89
C VAL A 380 -23.80 -9.23 -4.46
N LYS A 381 -24.95 -9.28 -3.78
CA LYS A 381 -26.20 -8.66 -4.26
C LYS A 381 -26.23 -7.15 -4.04
N ASP A 382 -25.82 -6.70 -2.85
CA ASP A 382 -26.07 -5.34 -2.35
C ASP A 382 -24.88 -4.40 -2.56
N TYR A 383 -23.67 -4.93 -2.76
CA TYR A 383 -22.45 -4.13 -2.91
C TYR A 383 -21.90 -4.16 -4.34
N LEU A 384 -21.75 -5.33 -4.95
CA LEU A 384 -21.06 -5.45 -6.25
C LEU A 384 -21.65 -4.60 -7.38
N PRO A 385 -22.98 -4.48 -7.57
CA PRO A 385 -23.53 -3.66 -8.64
C PRO A 385 -23.10 -2.19 -8.53
N TYR A 386 -23.10 -1.64 -7.31
CA TYR A 386 -22.68 -0.25 -7.09
C TYR A 386 -21.16 -0.10 -7.14
N TYR A 387 -20.41 -1.09 -6.66
CA TYR A 387 -18.96 -1.13 -6.82
C TYR A 387 -18.55 -1.08 -8.30
N HIS A 388 -19.19 -1.87 -9.16
CA HIS A 388 -18.96 -1.82 -10.61
C HIS A 388 -19.33 -0.47 -11.23
N LYS A 389 -20.44 0.15 -10.80
CA LYS A 389 -20.80 1.52 -11.22
C LYS A 389 -19.71 2.53 -10.84
N ILE A 390 -19.19 2.46 -9.61
CA ILE A 390 -18.11 3.32 -9.12
C ILE A 390 -16.84 3.13 -9.98
N VAL A 391 -16.41 1.89 -10.19
CA VAL A 391 -15.23 1.58 -11.03
C VAL A 391 -15.41 2.12 -12.45
N ARG A 392 -16.59 1.91 -13.05
CA ARG A 392 -16.90 2.43 -14.39
C ARG A 392 -16.80 3.94 -14.44
N SER A 393 -17.40 4.66 -13.48
CA SER A 393 -17.34 6.13 -13.43
C SER A 393 -15.91 6.66 -13.31
N LEU A 394 -15.05 5.99 -12.54
CA LEU A 394 -13.65 6.38 -12.38
C LEU A 394 -12.83 6.17 -13.66
N TYR A 395 -13.15 5.16 -14.47
CA TYR A 395 -12.36 4.77 -15.64
C TYR A 395 -12.88 5.35 -16.96
N GLN A 396 -14.18 5.61 -17.08
CA GLN A 396 -14.80 6.12 -18.32
C GLN A 396 -14.19 7.46 -18.79
N LEU A 397 -13.77 8.32 -17.85
CA LEU A 397 -13.11 9.59 -18.20
C LEU A 397 -11.68 9.43 -18.71
N HIS A 398 -11.07 8.26 -18.53
CA HIS A 398 -9.73 7.96 -19.03
C HIS A 398 -9.77 7.34 -20.43
N GLU A 399 -10.77 6.50 -20.73
CA GLU A 399 -10.95 5.87 -22.04
C GLU A 399 -11.18 6.92 -23.15
N ASN A 400 -11.96 7.97 -22.88
CA ASN A 400 -12.29 8.99 -23.88
C ASN A 400 -11.15 9.98 -24.19
N SER A 401 -10.07 9.98 -23.41
CA SER A 401 -9.02 11.01 -23.49
C SER A 401 -7.81 10.61 -24.32
N THR A 402 -7.71 9.32 -24.66
CA THR A 402 -6.54 8.74 -25.28
C THR A 402 -7.04 7.76 -26.31
N GLY A 403 -6.75 7.96 -27.59
CA GLY A 403 -6.90 6.92 -28.62
C GLY A 403 -5.93 5.75 -28.40
N SER A 404 -5.81 5.27 -27.17
CA SER A 404 -4.81 4.33 -26.67
C SER A 404 -5.45 3.02 -26.23
N ASP A 405 -4.69 1.94 -26.41
CA ASP A 405 -4.94 0.54 -26.04
C ASP A 405 -5.14 0.29 -24.53
N ILE A 406 -6.04 1.02 -23.86
CA ILE A 406 -6.54 0.60 -22.55
C ILE A 406 -7.53 -0.53 -22.84
N PRO A 407 -7.30 -1.77 -22.37
CA PRO A 407 -8.28 -2.83 -22.54
C PRO A 407 -9.59 -2.36 -21.92
N ALA A 408 -10.68 -2.39 -22.70
CA ALA A 408 -12.00 -2.07 -22.19
C ALA A 408 -12.25 -2.84 -20.89
N LEU A 409 -12.78 -2.17 -19.86
CA LEU A 409 -13.13 -2.82 -18.60
C LEU A 409 -14.06 -4.01 -18.88
N ARG A 410 -13.56 -5.23 -18.65
CA ARG A 410 -14.37 -6.45 -18.72
C ARG A 410 -14.92 -6.73 -17.34
N PHE A 411 -16.23 -6.55 -17.17
CA PHE A 411 -16.96 -7.07 -16.03
C PHE A 411 -17.41 -8.49 -16.35
N PRO A 412 -17.29 -9.45 -15.40
CA PRO A 412 -17.84 -10.80 -15.58
C PRO A 412 -19.36 -10.77 -15.69
#